data_AF-A0A3R9P0B5-F1
#
_entry.id   AF-A0A3R9P0B5-F1
#
_cell.length_a   1.000
_cell.length_b   1.000
_cell.length_c   1.000
_cell.angle_alpha   90.00
_cell.angle_beta   90.00
_cell.angle_gamma   90.00
#
_symmetry.space_group_name_H-M   'P 1'
#
loop_
_entity.id
_entity.type
_entity.pdbx_description
1 polymer ?
#
loop_
_entity_poly.entity_id
_entity_poly.type
_entity_poly.pdbx_seq_one_letter_code
_entity_poly.pdbx_strand_id
1 'polypeptide(L)'
;MNKNVLGFSFAVFFLITGCSTSTESEEEPEQEDVASDAEQTDNEEETEPVFEENDSKEAGSDTSDQSEDAAEQAPPKTNEEGELENPSALDALVNRDYLLPGDYEPEDLTVPDVPFSFEEEHPKRQIREPAADALETLFEEADADDMQLYAISGYRSYDRQEAIFAANAAEDGVEEANKYSAQAGESEHQSGLAMDVSSPSNDFALTNDFGETPEGEWLKEHAHEYGFVIRYPDDKTDITGYQYEPWHLRYVGEDLAETLYEADETLEEYYGVHE
;
A
#
# COMPACT_ATOMS: atom_id res chain seq x y z
N MET A 1 15.45 17.07 -65.76
CA MET A 1 16.53 16.16 -65.32
C MET A 1 15.87 15.05 -64.54
N ASN A 2 15.71 13.88 -65.16
CA ASN A 2 15.04 12.71 -64.59
C ASN A 2 16.06 11.80 -63.92
N LYS A 3 15.82 11.37 -62.67
CA LYS A 3 16.31 10.09 -62.14
C LYS A 3 15.29 9.48 -61.16
N ASN A 4 14.57 8.50 -61.72
CA ASN A 4 13.93 7.29 -61.20
C ASN A 4 14.03 6.98 -59.69
N VAL A 5 12.86 6.80 -59.08
CA VAL A 5 12.64 6.04 -57.84
C VAL A 5 12.18 4.64 -58.25
N LEU A 6 12.85 3.61 -57.71
CA LEU A 6 12.55 2.20 -57.94
C LEU A 6 11.87 1.65 -56.67
N GLY A 7 10.61 1.23 -56.80
CA GLY A 7 9.87 0.56 -55.72
C GLY A 7 10.16 -0.94 -55.69
N PHE A 8 10.08 -1.53 -54.51
CA PHE A 8 9.92 -2.96 -54.34
C PHE A 8 8.87 -3.22 -53.24
N SER A 9 7.72 -3.70 -53.70
CA SER A 9 6.66 -4.29 -52.89
C SER A 9 6.89 -5.79 -52.88
N PHE A 10 6.85 -6.42 -51.70
CA PHE A 10 6.86 -7.88 -51.58
C PHE A 10 5.69 -8.28 -50.67
N ALA A 11 4.58 -8.64 -51.31
CA ALA A 11 3.50 -9.40 -50.71
C ALA A 11 3.81 -10.89 -50.91
N VAL A 12 3.80 -11.68 -49.84
CA VAL A 12 3.88 -13.14 -49.92
C VAL A 12 2.53 -13.70 -49.50
N PHE A 13 1.81 -14.19 -50.50
CA PHE A 13 0.60 -15.00 -50.40
C PHE A 13 1.04 -16.47 -50.41
N PHE A 14 0.64 -17.26 -49.42
CA PHE A 14 0.66 -18.72 -49.53
C PHE A 14 -0.74 -19.26 -49.22
N LEU A 15 -1.41 -19.73 -50.26
CA LEU A 15 -2.59 -20.59 -50.24
C LEU A 15 -2.21 -21.84 -51.01
N ILE A 16 -2.24 -23.03 -50.40
CA ILE A 16 -2.67 -24.26 -51.08
C ILE A 16 -3.40 -25.17 -50.07
N THR A 17 -4.62 -25.51 -50.47
CA THR A 17 -5.63 -26.42 -49.90
C THR A 17 -5.26 -27.91 -50.06
N GLY A 18 -5.80 -28.79 -49.20
CA GLY A 18 -5.87 -30.23 -49.48
C GLY A 18 -6.70 -31.03 -48.47
N CYS A 19 -7.85 -31.55 -48.92
CA CYS A 19 -8.83 -32.39 -48.19
C CYS A 19 -8.43 -33.88 -48.12
N SER A 20 -8.94 -34.61 -47.11
CA SER A 20 -9.92 -35.73 -47.25
C SER A 20 -9.72 -36.90 -46.24
N THR A 21 -10.71 -37.06 -45.36
CA THR A 21 -11.45 -38.27 -44.91
C THR A 21 -10.79 -39.67 -44.78
N SER A 22 -10.94 -40.23 -43.57
CA SER A 22 -11.30 -41.62 -43.20
C SER A 22 -11.60 -41.60 -41.68
N THR A 23 -12.83 -41.77 -41.15
CA THR A 23 -13.72 -42.98 -41.06
C THR A 23 -12.92 -44.17 -40.49
N GLU A 24 -13.21 -44.83 -39.35
CA GLU A 24 -14.40 -45.32 -38.61
C GLU A 24 -13.90 -45.73 -37.19
N SER A 25 -14.58 -45.54 -36.05
CA SER A 25 -15.61 -46.40 -35.40
C SER A 25 -15.84 -45.80 -33.98
N GLU A 26 -17.04 -45.42 -33.53
CA GLU A 26 -18.14 -46.23 -32.93
C GLU A 26 -17.64 -47.11 -31.76
N GLU A 27 -18.11 -47.03 -30.50
CA GLU A 27 -19.49 -46.95 -29.99
C GLU A 27 -19.62 -46.24 -28.61
N GLU A 28 -20.77 -45.59 -28.40
CA GLU A 28 -21.44 -45.27 -27.11
C GLU A 28 -22.43 -46.42 -26.75
N PRO A 29 -23.28 -46.36 -25.69
CA PRO A 29 -23.17 -45.84 -24.32
C PRO A 29 -23.72 -46.88 -23.30
N GLU A 30 -23.69 -46.61 -21.98
CA GLU A 30 -24.76 -47.09 -21.08
C GLU A 30 -25.06 -46.06 -19.97
N GLN A 31 -26.34 -45.68 -19.88
CA GLN A 31 -27.01 -45.02 -18.76
C GLN A 31 -27.66 -46.09 -17.86
N GLU A 32 -27.77 -45.82 -16.56
CA GLU A 32 -28.97 -45.99 -15.71
C GLU A 32 -28.60 -45.36 -14.35
N ASP A 33 -29.21 -44.24 -13.97
CA ASP A 33 -30.43 -44.12 -13.16
C ASP A 33 -30.31 -44.77 -11.78
N VAL A 34 -30.46 -44.00 -10.70
CA VAL A 34 -31.60 -44.08 -9.74
C VAL A 34 -31.60 -42.84 -8.85
N ALA A 35 -32.74 -42.16 -8.86
CA ALA A 35 -33.13 -41.01 -8.04
C ALA A 35 -33.71 -41.42 -6.67
N SER A 36 -34.23 -40.40 -5.96
CA SER A 36 -35.19 -40.45 -4.84
C SER A 36 -34.57 -40.43 -3.43
N ASP A 37 -35.03 -39.62 -2.47
CA ASP A 37 -36.03 -38.54 -2.46
C ASP A 37 -36.01 -37.87 -1.08
N ALA A 38 -36.58 -36.65 -1.04
CA ALA A 38 -37.40 -36.05 0.01
C ALA A 38 -36.85 -35.99 1.45
N GLU A 39 -36.53 -34.78 1.95
CA GLU A 39 -37.46 -33.79 2.54
C GLU A 39 -38.02 -34.19 3.92
N GLN A 40 -37.78 -33.34 4.92
CA GLN A 40 -38.78 -32.43 5.54
C GLN A 40 -38.21 -31.88 6.86
N THR A 41 -38.02 -30.57 6.93
CA THR A 41 -38.79 -29.61 7.77
C THR A 41 -38.68 -29.84 9.27
N ASP A 42 -38.19 -28.83 9.99
CA ASP A 42 -39.02 -28.22 11.02
C ASP A 42 -38.59 -26.76 11.26
N ASN A 43 -39.63 -25.97 11.51
CA ASN A 43 -39.70 -24.53 11.65
C ASN A 43 -40.00 -24.28 13.12
N GLU A 44 -39.17 -23.55 13.86
CA GLU A 44 -39.55 -23.00 15.16
C GLU A 44 -39.19 -21.52 15.26
N GLU A 45 -40.26 -20.76 15.47
CA GLU A 45 -40.39 -19.36 15.82
C GLU A 45 -40.15 -19.17 17.34
N GLU A 46 -40.05 -17.90 17.76
CA GLU A 46 -40.02 -17.37 19.14
C GLU A 46 -38.62 -17.16 19.76
N THR A 47 -38.29 -16.05 20.43
CA THR A 47 -39.00 -14.85 20.88
C THR A 47 -37.95 -13.82 21.34
N GLU A 48 -38.20 -12.53 21.09
CA GLU A 48 -37.64 -11.40 21.84
C GLU A 48 -38.14 -11.42 23.30
N PRO A 49 -37.40 -10.77 24.23
CA PRO A 49 -38.12 -9.87 25.11
C PRO A 49 -37.49 -8.48 25.25
N VAL A 50 -38.41 -7.53 25.14
CA VAL A 50 -38.36 -6.09 25.37
C VAL A 50 -38.53 -5.80 26.89
N PHE A 51 -37.61 -4.98 27.43
CA PHE A 51 -37.73 -3.99 28.52
C PHE A 51 -38.19 -4.39 29.94
N GLU A 52 -37.40 -3.99 30.94
CA GLU A 52 -37.92 -3.21 32.08
C GLU A 52 -36.95 -2.06 32.43
N GLU A 53 -37.46 -0.83 32.31
CA GLU A 53 -36.96 0.36 32.98
C GLU A 53 -37.13 0.20 34.50
N ASN A 54 -36.16 0.70 35.27
CA ASN A 54 -36.53 1.39 36.51
C ASN A 54 -35.68 2.63 36.72
N ASP A 55 -36.38 3.74 36.58
CA ASP A 55 -36.04 5.14 36.79
C ASP A 55 -35.77 5.41 38.27
N SER A 56 -34.66 6.11 38.58
CA SER A 56 -34.57 7.06 39.70
C SER A 56 -33.31 7.92 39.59
N LYS A 57 -33.49 9.09 38.98
CA LYS A 57 -32.87 10.40 39.28
C LYS A 57 -31.84 10.46 40.42
N GLU A 58 -30.69 11.07 40.15
CA GLU A 58 -30.45 12.45 40.59
C GLU A 58 -29.40 13.17 39.74
N ALA A 59 -29.58 14.48 39.63
CA ALA A 59 -28.86 15.38 38.77
C ALA A 59 -27.47 15.73 39.33
N GLY A 60 -26.46 15.66 38.48
CA GLY A 60 -25.15 16.24 38.69
C GLY A 60 -24.66 16.79 37.36
N SER A 61 -24.97 18.07 37.13
CA SER A 61 -24.35 18.89 36.11
C SER A 61 -22.85 18.88 36.33
N ASP A 62 -22.07 18.29 35.43
CA ASP A 62 -20.71 18.74 35.21
C ASP A 62 -20.42 18.75 33.71
N THR A 63 -20.15 19.96 33.25
CA THR A 63 -19.66 20.27 31.92
C THR A 63 -18.15 20.08 31.95
N SER A 64 -17.66 19.10 31.22
CA SER A 64 -16.28 19.04 30.69
C SER A 64 -16.48 18.78 29.20
N ASP A 65 -16.41 19.76 28.30
CA ASP A 65 -15.27 20.63 28.01
C ASP A 65 -13.94 19.88 28.16
N GLN A 66 -13.74 18.91 27.28
CA GLN A 66 -12.41 18.51 26.83
C GLN A 66 -12.28 18.98 25.38
N SER A 67 -11.83 20.22 25.23
CA SER A 67 -10.97 20.54 24.11
C SER A 67 -9.63 19.89 24.41
N GLU A 68 -9.36 18.73 23.80
CA GLU A 68 -8.00 18.21 23.73
C GLU A 68 -7.28 19.03 22.66
N ASP A 69 -6.63 20.08 23.14
CA ASP A 69 -5.58 20.79 22.43
C ASP A 69 -4.47 19.76 22.21
N ALA A 70 -4.31 19.30 20.96
CA ALA A 70 -3.26 18.36 20.57
C ALA A 70 -1.91 18.93 21.01
N ALA A 71 -1.35 18.35 22.07
CA ALA A 71 -0.04 18.75 22.56
C ALA A 71 0.98 18.24 21.54
N GLU A 72 1.40 19.14 20.65
CA GLU A 72 2.48 18.97 19.68
C GLU A 72 3.64 18.16 20.29
N GLN A 73 3.91 16.99 19.71
CA GLN A 73 4.89 16.07 20.26
C GLN A 73 6.29 16.55 19.90
N ALA A 74 7.23 16.42 20.86
CA ALA A 74 8.59 16.86 20.61
C ALA A 74 9.20 16.06 19.45
N PRO A 75 9.92 16.71 18.52
CA PRO A 75 10.48 16.03 17.37
C PRO A 75 11.51 14.98 17.77
N PRO A 76 11.72 13.95 16.93
CA PRO A 76 12.67 12.90 17.22
C PRO A 76 14.08 13.46 17.35
N LYS A 77 14.85 12.88 18.27
CA LYS A 77 16.23 13.32 18.53
C LYS A 77 17.16 12.85 17.43
N THR A 78 18.07 13.74 17.05
CA THR A 78 19.10 13.49 16.05
C THR A 78 20.49 13.83 16.59
N ASN A 79 21.52 13.25 15.96
CA ASN A 79 22.91 13.66 16.17
C ASN A 79 23.24 14.96 15.41
N GLU A 80 24.50 15.41 15.46
CA GLU A 80 24.94 16.65 14.77
C GLU A 80 24.80 16.60 13.24
N GLU A 81 24.63 15.40 12.67
CA GLU A 81 24.55 15.12 11.23
C GLU A 81 23.09 14.92 10.76
N GLY A 82 22.12 15.03 11.67
CA GLY A 82 20.70 14.82 11.38
C GLY A 82 20.24 13.36 11.48
N GLU A 83 21.11 12.43 11.85
CA GLU A 83 20.75 11.01 11.98
C GLU A 83 19.98 10.76 13.26
N LEU A 84 18.90 10.00 13.15
CA LEU A 84 18.02 9.60 14.25
C LEU A 84 18.79 8.82 15.33
N GLU A 85 18.64 9.23 16.59
CA GLU A 85 19.19 8.50 17.74
C GLU A 85 18.47 7.16 18.00
N ASN A 86 17.20 7.06 17.56
CA ASN A 86 16.38 5.86 17.70
C ASN A 86 15.73 5.46 16.35
N PRO A 87 16.51 4.93 15.40
CA PRO A 87 16.02 4.64 14.05
C PRO A 87 15.00 3.50 13.99
N SER A 88 14.86 2.70 15.06
CA SER A 88 13.90 1.59 15.13
C SER A 88 12.54 1.95 15.73
N ALA A 89 12.32 3.22 16.10
CA ALA A 89 11.02 3.68 16.56
C ALA A 89 9.98 3.54 15.44
N LEU A 90 8.76 3.08 15.76
CA LEU A 90 7.69 2.95 14.77
C LEU A 90 7.25 4.33 14.25
N ASP A 91 7.30 5.34 15.12
CA ASP A 91 6.98 6.74 14.85
C ASP A 91 8.18 7.54 14.32
N ALA A 92 9.32 6.92 14.00
CA ALA A 92 10.50 7.62 13.51
C ALA A 92 10.17 8.49 12.27
N LEU A 93 10.28 9.80 12.39
CA LEU A 93 10.19 10.71 11.24
C LEU A 93 11.45 10.55 10.41
N VAL A 94 11.32 10.09 9.18
CA VAL A 94 12.43 9.96 8.21
C VAL A 94 12.09 10.83 7.02
N ASN A 95 12.93 11.82 6.75
CA ASN A 95 12.81 12.74 5.62
C ASN A 95 14.17 13.41 5.32
N ARG A 96 14.18 14.58 4.67
CA ARG A 96 15.42 15.31 4.33
C ARG A 96 16.18 15.88 5.52
N ASP A 97 15.52 16.07 6.65
CA ASP A 97 16.10 16.67 7.87
C ASP A 97 16.36 15.62 8.96
N TYR A 98 15.63 14.50 8.92
CA TYR A 98 15.73 13.40 9.88
C TYR A 98 16.16 12.12 9.16
N LEU A 99 17.45 11.78 9.29
CA LEU A 99 18.10 10.72 8.51
C LEU A 99 18.13 9.39 9.28
N LEU A 100 18.00 8.28 8.57
CA LEU A 100 18.42 6.98 9.09
C LEU A 100 19.95 6.85 8.99
N PRO A 101 20.63 6.30 10.01
CA PRO A 101 22.06 5.99 9.93
C PRO A 101 22.38 5.08 8.74
N GLY A 102 23.54 5.29 8.13
CA GLY A 102 23.93 4.53 6.94
C GLY A 102 24.09 3.02 7.15
N ASP A 103 24.39 2.60 8.38
CA ASP A 103 24.52 1.20 8.78
C ASP A 103 23.24 0.63 9.42
N TYR A 104 22.15 1.40 9.46
CA TYR A 104 20.88 0.93 10.00
C TYR A 104 20.19 -0.03 9.02
N GLU A 105 19.98 -1.25 9.49
CA GLU A 105 19.17 -2.30 8.87
C GLU A 105 18.29 -2.92 9.98
N PRO A 106 16.95 -2.97 9.82
CA PRO A 106 16.09 -3.54 10.84
C PRO A 106 16.39 -5.04 11.06
N GLU A 107 16.43 -5.46 12.32
CA GLU A 107 16.72 -6.86 12.70
C GLU A 107 15.52 -7.80 12.51
N ASP A 108 14.33 -7.23 12.37
CA ASP A 108 13.01 -7.88 12.35
C ASP A 108 12.34 -7.86 10.96
N LEU A 109 13.13 -7.81 9.89
CA LEU A 109 12.61 -7.89 8.52
C LEU A 109 12.02 -9.28 8.21
N THR A 110 10.77 -9.30 7.74
CA THR A 110 10.05 -10.50 7.30
C THR A 110 9.30 -10.22 6.00
N VAL A 111 8.86 -11.27 5.30
CA VAL A 111 8.01 -11.15 4.10
C VAL A 111 6.55 -11.34 4.55
N PRO A 112 5.68 -10.32 4.42
CA PRO A 112 4.26 -10.46 4.71
C PRO A 112 3.59 -11.46 3.75
N ASP A 113 2.60 -12.21 4.24
CA ASP A 113 1.78 -13.14 3.47
C ASP A 113 0.68 -12.42 2.68
N VAL A 114 1.10 -11.51 1.80
CA VAL A 114 0.22 -10.74 0.90
C VAL A 114 0.58 -10.98 -0.56
N PRO A 115 -0.35 -10.80 -1.51
CA PRO A 115 -0.04 -10.83 -2.92
C PRO A 115 1.00 -9.75 -3.31
N PHE A 116 2.02 -10.15 -4.07
CA PHE A 116 3.01 -9.26 -4.69
C PHE A 116 2.81 -9.21 -6.20
N SER A 117 3.17 -8.09 -6.84
CA SER A 117 3.11 -7.96 -8.31
C SER A 117 4.19 -8.77 -9.05
N PHE A 118 5.00 -9.54 -8.33
CA PHE A 118 6.14 -10.30 -8.81
C PHE A 118 6.41 -11.51 -7.89
N GLU A 119 7.07 -12.55 -8.41
CA GLU A 119 7.30 -13.81 -7.68
C GLU A 119 8.73 -13.93 -7.12
N GLU A 120 9.67 -13.11 -7.60
CA GLU A 120 11.08 -13.24 -7.25
C GLU A 120 11.36 -12.94 -5.78
N GLU A 121 12.20 -13.76 -5.16
CA GLU A 121 12.78 -13.48 -3.85
C GLU A 121 13.69 -12.25 -3.93
N HIS A 122 13.27 -11.16 -3.28
CA HIS A 122 13.95 -9.86 -3.33
C HIS A 122 13.76 -9.11 -1.99
N PRO A 123 14.76 -8.34 -1.50
CA PRO A 123 14.62 -7.57 -0.26
C PRO A 123 13.42 -6.62 -0.21
N LYS A 124 13.00 -6.09 -1.37
CA LYS A 124 11.77 -5.29 -1.52
C LYS A 124 10.46 -6.04 -1.19
N ARG A 125 10.51 -7.35 -0.94
CA ARG A 125 9.37 -8.10 -0.39
C ARG A 125 9.30 -8.01 1.13
N GLN A 126 10.33 -7.49 1.78
CA GLN A 126 10.44 -7.50 3.23
C GLN A 126 9.97 -6.17 3.82
N ILE A 127 9.33 -6.22 4.98
CA ILE A 127 9.09 -5.09 5.89
C ILE A 127 9.29 -5.59 7.32
N ARG A 128 9.28 -4.71 8.32
CA ARG A 128 9.42 -5.11 9.72
C ARG A 128 8.20 -5.89 10.17
N GLU A 129 8.41 -6.89 11.03
CA GLU A 129 7.38 -7.81 11.53
C GLU A 129 6.06 -7.12 11.98
N PRO A 130 6.07 -6.04 12.79
CA PRO A 130 4.82 -5.37 13.18
C PRO A 130 4.05 -4.77 11.99
N ALA A 131 4.77 -4.25 10.99
CA ALA A 131 4.15 -3.71 9.79
C ALA A 131 3.67 -4.85 8.87
N ALA A 132 4.35 -6.00 8.87
CA ALA A 132 3.93 -7.17 8.10
C ALA A 132 2.58 -7.70 8.60
N ASP A 133 2.45 -7.93 9.91
CA ASP A 133 1.21 -8.42 10.52
C ASP A 133 0.03 -7.47 10.25
N ALA A 134 0.28 -6.16 10.35
CA ALA A 134 -0.70 -5.13 10.06
C ALA A 134 -1.09 -5.10 8.56
N LEU A 135 -0.11 -5.23 7.66
CA LEU A 135 -0.34 -5.23 6.22
C LEU A 135 -1.16 -6.44 5.78
N GLU A 136 -0.90 -7.62 6.36
CA GLU A 136 -1.68 -8.84 6.13
C GLU A 136 -3.15 -8.61 6.49
N THR A 137 -3.41 -8.04 7.67
CA THR A 137 -4.78 -7.73 8.11
C THR A 137 -5.45 -6.70 7.20
N LEU A 138 -4.74 -5.63 6.83
CA LEU A 138 -5.25 -4.61 5.90
C LEU A 138 -5.63 -5.23 4.56
N PHE A 139 -4.82 -6.14 4.01
CA PHE A 139 -5.08 -6.79 2.72
C PHE A 139 -6.23 -7.80 2.80
N GLU A 140 -6.38 -8.52 3.91
CA GLU A 140 -7.54 -9.39 4.12
C GLU A 140 -8.85 -8.60 4.14
N GLU A 141 -8.89 -7.47 4.83
CA GLU A 141 -10.09 -6.62 4.93
C GLU A 141 -10.38 -5.89 3.61
N ALA A 142 -9.34 -5.45 2.90
CA ALA A 142 -9.47 -4.93 1.54
C ALA A 142 -10.10 -5.98 0.59
N ASP A 143 -9.63 -7.23 0.61
CA ASP A 143 -10.18 -8.30 -0.23
C ASP A 143 -11.64 -8.61 0.14
N ALA A 144 -11.99 -8.56 1.43
CA ALA A 144 -13.36 -8.74 1.90
C ALA A 144 -14.32 -7.65 1.37
N ASP A 145 -13.81 -6.45 1.11
CA ASP A 145 -14.51 -5.33 0.48
C ASP A 145 -14.38 -5.30 -1.06
N ASP A 146 -13.92 -6.40 -1.68
CA ASP A 146 -13.66 -6.53 -3.12
C ASP A 146 -12.56 -5.56 -3.65
N MET A 147 -11.65 -5.11 -2.79
CA MET A 147 -10.51 -4.25 -3.13
C MET A 147 -9.22 -5.06 -3.28
N GLN A 148 -8.75 -5.25 -4.52
CA GLN A 148 -7.57 -6.07 -4.79
C GLN A 148 -6.27 -5.27 -4.71
N LEU A 149 -5.59 -5.37 -3.58
CA LEU A 149 -4.27 -4.76 -3.36
C LEU A 149 -3.12 -5.72 -3.64
N TYR A 150 -1.99 -5.16 -4.07
CA TYR A 150 -0.74 -5.87 -4.34
C TYR A 150 0.44 -5.08 -3.80
N ALA A 151 1.32 -5.75 -3.04
CA ALA A 151 2.58 -5.18 -2.59
C ALA A 151 3.59 -5.07 -3.74
N ILE A 152 4.28 -3.93 -3.82
CA ILE A 152 5.20 -3.59 -4.93
C ILE A 152 6.63 -3.43 -4.44
N SER A 153 6.85 -2.67 -3.36
CA SER A 153 8.18 -2.37 -2.82
C SER A 153 8.16 -1.99 -1.33
N GLY A 154 8.65 -2.90 -0.48
CA GLY A 154 8.96 -2.66 0.92
C GLY A 154 10.41 -2.20 1.12
N TYR A 155 11.17 -2.95 1.92
CA TYR A 155 12.52 -2.60 2.39
C TYR A 155 13.52 -2.35 1.27
N ARG A 156 14.32 -1.31 1.50
CA ARG A 156 15.40 -0.89 0.61
C ARG A 156 16.58 -0.40 1.45
N SER A 157 17.72 -1.07 1.33
CA SER A 157 18.92 -0.69 2.07
C SER A 157 19.45 0.69 1.66
N TYR A 158 20.25 1.28 2.55
CA TYR A 158 20.96 2.54 2.31
C TYR A 158 21.74 2.53 0.98
N ASP A 159 22.61 1.53 0.78
CA ASP A 159 23.43 1.39 -0.44
C ASP A 159 22.56 1.27 -1.71
N ARG A 160 21.39 0.63 -1.60
CA ARG A 160 20.47 0.52 -2.73
C ARG A 160 19.84 1.88 -3.05
N GLN A 161 19.45 2.65 -2.03
CA GLN A 161 18.92 3.99 -2.21
C GLN A 161 20.00 4.94 -2.80
N GLU A 162 21.24 4.84 -2.35
CA GLU A 162 22.37 5.60 -2.91
C GLU A 162 22.53 5.33 -4.42
N ALA A 163 22.47 4.06 -4.82
CA ALA A 163 22.56 3.66 -6.22
C ALA A 163 21.39 4.17 -7.08
N ILE A 164 20.16 4.17 -6.53
CA ILE A 164 18.97 4.70 -7.20
C ILE A 164 19.09 6.21 -7.41
N PHE A 165 19.41 6.95 -6.34
CA PHE A 165 19.59 8.39 -6.42
C PHE A 165 20.69 8.78 -7.41
N ALA A 166 21.83 8.07 -7.38
CA ALA A 166 22.93 8.33 -8.31
C ALA A 166 22.54 8.07 -9.78
N ALA A 167 21.70 7.07 -10.06
CA ALA A 167 21.19 6.81 -11.40
C ALA A 167 20.24 7.93 -11.87
N ASN A 168 19.29 8.32 -11.03
CA ASN A 168 18.35 9.41 -11.30
C ASN A 168 19.08 10.74 -11.53
N ALA A 169 20.04 11.07 -10.66
CA ALA A 169 20.85 12.27 -10.78
C ALA A 169 21.76 12.28 -12.03
N ALA A 170 22.16 11.11 -12.53
CA ALA A 170 22.91 11.01 -13.77
C ALA A 170 22.02 11.25 -15.01
N GLU A 171 20.73 10.97 -14.92
CA GLU A 171 19.74 11.19 -15.99
C GLU A 171 19.24 12.64 -16.01
N ASP A 172 18.74 13.14 -14.87
CA ASP A 172 18.01 14.41 -14.78
C ASP A 172 18.80 15.54 -14.09
N GLY A 173 19.92 15.20 -13.46
CA GLY A 173 20.68 16.11 -12.61
C GLY A 173 20.25 16.06 -11.14
N VAL A 174 21.17 16.40 -10.24
CA VAL A 174 20.99 16.28 -8.78
C VAL A 174 19.78 17.08 -8.28
N GLU A 175 19.60 18.32 -8.76
CA GLU A 175 18.52 19.20 -8.30
C GLU A 175 17.13 18.67 -8.68
N GLU A 176 16.98 18.10 -9.88
CA GLU A 176 15.71 17.51 -10.31
C GLU A 176 15.46 16.15 -9.66
N ALA A 177 16.49 15.30 -9.57
CA ALA A 177 16.39 14.00 -8.91
C ALA A 177 15.96 14.14 -7.45
N ASN A 178 16.42 15.17 -6.74
CA ASN A 178 16.07 15.38 -5.33
C ASN A 178 14.59 15.74 -5.11
N LYS A 179 13.84 16.09 -6.17
CA LYS A 179 12.39 16.37 -6.05
C LYS A 179 11.53 15.11 -5.97
N TYR A 180 11.99 14.00 -6.55
CA TYR A 180 11.21 12.76 -6.67
C TYR A 180 11.94 11.52 -6.14
N SER A 181 13.22 11.66 -5.75
CA SER A 181 14.02 10.57 -5.21
C SER A 181 14.74 11.04 -3.95
N ALA A 182 14.43 10.41 -2.83
CA ALA A 182 15.16 10.56 -1.58
C ALA A 182 16.66 10.23 -1.75
N GLN A 183 17.53 10.92 -1.03
CA GLN A 183 18.92 10.48 -0.88
C GLN A 183 18.98 9.27 0.07
N ALA A 184 20.14 8.62 0.15
CA ALA A 184 20.35 7.55 1.12
C ALA A 184 20.24 8.11 2.55
N GLY A 185 19.56 7.39 3.44
CA GLY A 185 19.20 7.85 4.79
C GLY A 185 17.90 8.65 4.86
N GLU A 186 17.45 9.29 3.76
CA GLU A 186 16.21 10.09 3.72
C GLU A 186 14.97 9.26 3.34
N SER A 187 15.16 8.00 2.94
CA SER A 187 14.10 7.13 2.41
C SER A 187 13.47 6.28 3.50
N GLU A 188 12.15 6.39 3.67
CA GLU A 188 11.41 5.57 4.64
C GLU A 188 11.50 4.07 4.35
N HIS A 189 11.74 3.64 3.11
CA HIS A 189 11.92 2.22 2.79
C HIS A 189 13.11 1.60 3.55
N GLN A 190 14.12 2.38 3.95
CA GLN A 190 15.21 1.85 4.77
C GLN A 190 14.74 1.50 6.19
N SER A 191 13.69 2.15 6.70
CA SER A 191 13.11 1.80 8.00
C SER A 191 12.46 0.41 8.01
N GLY A 192 12.10 -0.12 6.84
CA GLY A 192 11.27 -1.32 6.71
C GLY A 192 9.82 -1.11 7.21
N LEU A 193 9.39 0.13 7.46
CA LEU A 193 8.02 0.48 7.86
C LEU A 193 7.21 1.06 6.70
N ALA A 194 7.81 1.21 5.52
CA ALA A 194 7.13 1.66 4.31
C ALA A 194 6.87 0.50 3.36
N MET A 195 5.68 0.49 2.75
CA MET A 195 5.30 -0.42 1.68
C MET A 195 4.61 0.36 0.55
N ASP A 196 5.17 0.29 -0.65
CA ASP A 196 4.48 0.70 -1.86
C ASP A 196 3.47 -0.38 -2.26
N VAL A 197 2.21 0.01 -2.46
CA VAL A 197 1.13 -0.86 -2.91
C VAL A 197 0.52 -0.37 -4.21
N SER A 198 -0.16 -1.26 -4.93
CA SER A 198 -0.94 -0.90 -6.12
C SER A 198 -2.07 -1.91 -6.30
N SER A 199 -2.74 -1.86 -7.44
CA SER A 199 -3.86 -2.75 -7.77
C SER A 199 -3.78 -3.16 -9.25
N PRO A 200 -4.50 -4.23 -9.64
CA PRO A 200 -4.69 -4.56 -11.05
C PRO A 200 -5.38 -3.44 -11.83
N SER A 201 -6.25 -2.65 -11.17
CA SER A 201 -6.96 -1.53 -11.79
C SER A 201 -6.03 -0.38 -12.18
N ASN A 202 -4.86 -0.26 -11.53
CA ASN A 202 -3.79 0.69 -11.87
C ASN A 202 -2.61 0.02 -12.62
N ASP A 203 -2.82 -1.14 -13.25
CA ASP A 203 -1.76 -1.89 -13.94
C ASP A 203 -0.50 -2.17 -13.07
N PHE A 204 -0.69 -2.26 -11.75
CA PHE A 204 0.38 -2.37 -10.75
C PHE A 204 1.39 -1.21 -10.73
N ALA A 205 1.04 -0.07 -11.34
CA ALA A 205 1.88 1.10 -11.40
C ALA A 205 1.89 1.87 -10.07
N LEU A 206 3.01 2.53 -9.78
CA LEU A 206 3.16 3.49 -8.68
C LEU A 206 3.03 4.89 -9.27
N THR A 207 1.79 5.34 -9.46
CA THR A 207 1.43 6.61 -10.09
C THR A 207 0.29 7.27 -9.31
N ASN A 208 0.14 8.58 -9.47
CA ASN A 208 -0.92 9.34 -8.78
C ASN A 208 -2.32 8.81 -9.15
N ASP A 209 -2.47 8.25 -10.36
CA ASP A 209 -3.69 7.60 -10.84
C ASP A 209 -4.18 6.48 -9.90
N PHE A 210 -3.28 5.85 -9.10
CA PHE A 210 -3.67 4.86 -8.09
C PHE A 210 -4.67 5.44 -7.08
N GLY A 211 -4.47 6.69 -6.66
CA GLY A 211 -5.36 7.35 -5.70
C GLY A 211 -6.75 7.65 -6.25
N GLU A 212 -6.97 7.52 -7.56
CA GLU A 212 -8.28 7.68 -8.20
C GLU A 212 -8.99 6.33 -8.43
N THR A 213 -8.35 5.20 -8.12
CA THR A 213 -8.98 3.88 -8.22
C THR A 213 -9.82 3.58 -6.97
N PRO A 214 -10.78 2.65 -7.05
CA PRO A 214 -11.52 2.20 -5.87
C PRO A 214 -10.61 1.74 -4.72
N GLU A 215 -9.52 1.03 -5.03
CA GLU A 215 -8.57 0.53 -4.05
C GLU A 215 -7.74 1.65 -3.39
N GLY A 216 -7.34 2.67 -4.15
CA GLY A 216 -6.62 3.83 -3.61
C GLY A 216 -7.50 4.69 -2.70
N GLU A 217 -8.76 4.93 -3.09
CA GLU A 217 -9.72 5.65 -2.23
C GLU A 217 -10.06 4.84 -0.97
N TRP A 218 -10.24 3.51 -1.08
CA TRP A 218 -10.45 2.64 0.08
C TRP A 218 -9.26 2.70 1.04
N LEU A 219 -8.02 2.65 0.53
CA LEU A 219 -6.82 2.79 1.37
C LEU A 219 -6.78 4.13 2.09
N LYS A 220 -7.10 5.23 1.38
CA LYS A 220 -7.14 6.55 1.98
C LYS A 220 -8.14 6.62 3.14
N GLU A 221 -9.26 5.90 3.03
CA GLU A 221 -10.28 5.85 4.06
C GLU A 221 -9.93 4.91 5.21
N HIS A 222 -9.28 3.77 4.96
CA HIS A 222 -9.16 2.66 5.94
C HIS A 222 -7.75 2.33 6.41
N ALA A 223 -6.68 2.80 5.76
CA ALA A 223 -5.30 2.39 6.12
C ALA A 223 -4.95 2.69 7.59
N HIS A 224 -5.49 3.78 8.14
CA HIS A 224 -5.24 4.22 9.51
C HIS A 224 -5.74 3.23 10.57
N GLU A 225 -6.82 2.49 10.27
CA GLU A 225 -7.40 1.46 11.14
C GLU A 225 -6.41 0.32 11.41
N TYR A 226 -5.40 0.15 10.55
CA TYR A 226 -4.36 -0.87 10.63
C TYR A 226 -2.99 -0.28 10.92
N GLY A 227 -2.92 0.97 11.37
CA GLY A 227 -1.64 1.61 11.73
C GLY A 227 -0.84 2.16 10.56
N PHE A 228 -1.42 2.25 9.35
CA PHE A 228 -0.79 2.85 8.17
C PHE A 228 -1.35 4.23 7.85
N VAL A 229 -0.51 5.10 7.31
CA VAL A 229 -0.94 6.37 6.72
C VAL A 229 -0.53 6.47 5.26
N ILE A 230 -1.29 7.19 4.45
CA ILE A 230 -0.83 7.67 3.14
C ILE A 230 0.19 8.76 3.40
N ARG A 231 1.48 8.43 3.26
CA ARG A 231 2.57 9.24 3.84
C ARG A 231 2.71 10.62 3.21
N TYR A 232 2.43 10.72 1.91
CA TYR A 232 2.63 11.93 1.12
C TYR A 232 1.32 12.37 0.44
N PRO A 233 0.44 13.13 1.13
CA PRO A 233 -0.80 13.68 0.57
C PRO A 233 -0.55 14.80 -0.46
N ASP A 234 -1.48 15.00 -1.39
CA ASP A 234 -1.36 15.96 -2.51
C ASP A 234 -1.21 17.41 -2.05
N ASP A 235 -1.99 17.82 -1.05
CA ASP A 235 -2.02 19.17 -0.51
C ASP A 235 -0.94 19.46 0.55
N LYS A 236 -0.07 18.49 0.83
CA LYS A 236 0.97 18.57 1.87
C LYS A 236 2.40 18.52 1.31
N THR A 237 2.58 18.68 -0.01
CA THR A 237 3.91 18.67 -0.66
C THR A 237 4.88 19.71 -0.07
N ASP A 238 4.38 20.90 0.28
CA ASP A 238 5.21 21.96 0.89
C ASP A 238 5.68 21.61 2.31
N ILE A 239 4.99 20.67 2.98
CA ILE A 239 5.28 20.21 4.34
C ILE A 239 6.19 18.99 4.33
N THR A 240 5.82 17.95 3.57
CA THR A 240 6.59 16.69 3.51
C THR A 240 7.85 16.81 2.66
N GLY A 241 7.84 17.75 1.70
CA GLY A 241 8.89 17.90 0.70
C GLY A 241 8.83 16.88 -0.44
N TYR A 242 7.84 15.99 -0.45
CA TYR A 242 7.61 14.98 -1.47
C TYR A 242 6.29 15.23 -2.19
N GLN A 243 6.23 14.90 -3.48
CA GLN A 243 5.01 14.97 -4.27
C GLN A 243 3.95 13.98 -3.75
N TYR A 244 2.71 14.11 -4.22
CA TYR A 244 1.64 13.16 -3.92
C TYR A 244 2.05 11.72 -4.29
N GLU A 245 1.94 10.80 -3.34
CA GLU A 245 2.20 9.37 -3.53
C GLU A 245 1.11 8.51 -2.86
N PRO A 246 -0.07 8.32 -3.48
CA PRO A 246 -1.17 7.54 -2.90
C PRO A 246 -0.84 6.07 -2.66
N TRP A 247 0.24 5.57 -3.25
CA TRP A 247 0.69 4.19 -3.12
C TRP A 247 1.58 3.94 -1.91
N HIS A 248 2.17 5.00 -1.33
CA HIS A 248 3.22 4.87 -0.30
C HIS A 248 2.57 4.81 1.08
N LEU A 249 2.44 3.60 1.62
CA LEU A 249 1.95 3.37 2.97
C LEU A 249 3.11 3.43 3.96
N ARG A 250 2.94 4.18 5.05
CA ARG A 250 3.87 4.24 6.18
C ARG A 250 3.22 3.70 7.44
N TYR A 251 3.78 2.63 8.02
CA TYR A 251 3.36 2.10 9.31
C TYR A 251 3.91 2.95 10.46
N VAL A 252 3.03 3.37 11.35
CA VAL A 252 3.34 4.12 12.58
C VAL A 252 2.70 3.51 13.83
N GLY A 253 1.93 2.44 13.67
CA GLY A 253 1.09 1.84 14.71
C GLY A 253 -0.31 2.46 14.76
N GLU A 254 -1.29 1.68 15.21
CA GLU A 254 -2.73 2.02 15.19
C GLU A 254 -3.03 3.37 15.87
N ASP A 255 -2.63 3.54 17.13
CA ASP A 255 -2.92 4.76 17.90
C ASP A 255 -2.46 6.06 17.20
N LEU A 256 -1.25 6.04 16.62
CA LEU A 256 -0.70 7.22 15.95
C LEU A 256 -1.31 7.40 14.56
N ALA A 257 -1.55 6.32 13.82
CA ALA A 257 -2.19 6.43 12.51
C ALA A 257 -3.61 6.99 12.62
N GLU A 258 -4.39 6.54 13.62
CA GLU A 258 -5.71 7.08 13.95
C GLU A 258 -5.62 8.57 14.31
N THR A 259 -4.67 8.94 15.19
CA THR A 259 -4.44 10.36 15.56
C THR A 259 -4.16 11.25 14.33
N LEU A 260 -3.27 10.81 13.44
CA LEU A 260 -2.90 11.55 12.23
C LEU A 260 -4.09 11.66 11.26
N TYR A 261 -4.85 10.58 11.10
CA TYR A 261 -6.02 10.54 10.23
C TYR A 261 -7.14 11.47 10.73
N GLU A 262 -7.47 11.43 12.02
CA GLU A 262 -8.51 12.29 12.60
C GLU A 262 -8.14 13.78 12.53
N ALA A 263 -6.85 14.10 12.65
CA ALA A 263 -6.34 15.45 12.60
C ALA A 263 -6.09 15.98 11.17
N ASP A 264 -6.10 15.11 10.15
CA ASP A 264 -5.67 15.42 8.77
C ASP A 264 -4.23 15.98 8.73
N GLU A 265 -3.35 15.35 9.51
CA GLU A 265 -1.97 15.76 9.74
C GLU A 265 -0.95 14.77 9.15
N THR A 266 0.18 15.31 8.67
CA THR A 266 1.37 14.52 8.36
C THR A 266 2.19 14.24 9.61
N LEU A 267 3.16 13.33 9.50
CA LEU A 267 4.11 13.06 10.60
C LEU A 267 4.96 14.31 10.94
N GLU A 268 5.25 15.17 9.95
CA GLU A 268 5.89 16.46 10.18
C GLU A 268 5.03 17.42 11.01
N GLU A 269 3.72 17.52 10.70
CA GLU A 269 2.76 18.34 11.43
C GLU A 269 2.64 17.87 12.89
N TYR A 270 2.51 16.55 13.11
CA TYR A 270 2.43 15.96 14.45
C TYR A 270 3.65 16.26 15.34
N TYR A 271 4.84 16.33 14.75
CA TYR A 271 6.08 16.70 15.46
C TYR A 271 6.38 18.20 15.46
N GLY A 272 5.56 19.03 14.80
CA GLY A 272 5.76 20.48 14.72
C GLY A 272 6.98 20.91 13.89
N VAL A 273 7.38 20.12 12.89
CA VAL A 273 8.64 20.31 12.13
C VAL A 273 8.43 20.66 10.66
N HIS A 274 7.41 21.46 10.43
CA HIS A 274 7.08 22.11 9.16
C HIS A 274 7.40 23.63 9.24
N GLU A 275 8.00 24.21 8.20
CA GLU A 275 8.21 25.67 8.07
C GLU A 275 7.52 26.24 6.82
#